data_AF-A0AAW5RLF0-F1
#
_entry.id   AF-A0AAW5RLF0-F1
#
_cell.length_a   1.000
_cell.length_b   1.000
_cell.length_c   1.000
_cell.angle_alpha   90.00
_cell.angle_beta   90.00
_cell.angle_gamma   90.00
#
_symmetry.space_group_name_H-M   'P 1'
#
loop_
_entity.id
_entity.type
_entity.pdbx_description
1 polymer ?
#
loop_
_entity_poly.entity_id
_entity_poly.type
_entity_poly.pdbx_seq_one_letter_code
_entity_poly.pdbx_strand_id
1 'polypeptide(L)'
;MPTVVIDGIEYVPNANIPRLEMDNDRLLNALKELVSLYYFGDWHKAQCRIWDAICHISPELAELVSNDPRAAYALLGRTLNEPID
;
A
#
# COMPACT_ATOMS: atom_id res chain seq x y z
N MET A 1 10.72 -13.01 -18.83
CA MET A 1 11.85 -12.06 -18.89
C MET A 1 13.08 -12.83 -19.35
N PRO A 2 13.90 -12.32 -20.27
CA PRO A 2 15.11 -13.01 -20.69
C PRO A 2 16.10 -13.11 -19.52
N THR A 3 16.67 -14.30 -19.30
CA THR A 3 17.71 -14.54 -18.30
C THR A 3 19.00 -13.87 -18.78
N VAL A 4 19.49 -12.89 -18.03
CA VAL A 4 20.77 -12.22 -18.30
C VAL A 4 21.81 -12.84 -17.38
N VAL A 5 22.93 -13.28 -17.94
CA VAL A 5 24.07 -13.83 -17.19
C VAL A 5 25.24 -12.87 -17.37
N ILE A 6 25.81 -12.39 -16.27
CA ILE A 6 27.00 -11.51 -16.26
C ILE A 6 28.11 -12.29 -15.54
N ASP A 7 29.25 -12.48 -16.20
CA ASP A 7 30.42 -13.21 -15.67
C ASP A 7 30.09 -14.62 -15.10
N GLY A 8 29.14 -15.32 -15.71
CA GLY A 8 28.74 -16.68 -15.30
C GLY A 8 27.76 -16.74 -14.12
N ILE A 9 27.31 -15.60 -13.60
CA ILE A 9 26.31 -15.50 -12.54
C ILE A 9 24.98 -15.02 -13.14
N GLU A 10 23.88 -15.68 -12.78
CA GLU A 10 22.54 -15.22 -13.16
C GLU A 10 22.29 -13.84 -12.53
N TYR A 11 22.03 -12.85 -13.39
CA TYR A 11 21.76 -11.49 -12.96
C TYR A 11 20.39 -11.42 -12.30
N VAL A 12 20.38 -11.23 -10.98
CA VAL A 12 19.19 -10.82 -10.23
C VAL A 12 19.16 -9.29 -10.22
N PRO A 13 18.10 -8.63 -10.76
CA PRO A 13 18.00 -7.18 -10.71
C PRO A 13 18.06 -6.68 -9.26
N ASN A 14 19.17 -6.08 -8.88
CA ASN A 14 19.32 -5.44 -7.58
C ASN A 14 18.77 -4.02 -7.68
N ALA A 15 17.51 -3.84 -7.28
CA ALA A 15 16.96 -2.50 -7.12
C ALA A 15 17.62 -1.84 -5.91
N ASN A 16 18.43 -0.82 -6.15
CA ASN A 16 18.82 0.09 -5.08
C ASN A 16 17.56 0.84 -4.65
N ILE A 17 16.99 0.48 -3.50
CA ILE A 17 15.84 1.15 -2.91
C ILE A 17 16.38 2.27 -2.02
N PRO A 18 16.44 3.53 -2.49
CA PRO A 18 16.87 4.63 -1.64
C PRO A 18 15.89 4.77 -0.48
N ARG A 19 16.37 5.30 0.65
CA ARG A 19 15.47 5.76 1.70
C ARG A 19 14.57 6.83 1.09
N LEU A 20 13.29 6.52 0.95
CA LEU A 20 12.32 7.44 0.37
C LEU A 20 12.00 8.51 1.42
N GLU A 21 12.07 9.78 1.02
CA GLU A 21 11.35 10.83 1.73
C GLU A 21 9.86 10.60 1.44
N MET A 22 9.09 10.35 2.49
CA MET A 22 7.68 10.04 2.37
C MET A 22 6.90 11.35 2.26
N ASP A 23 6.34 11.60 1.09
CA ASP A 23 5.35 12.66 0.89
C ASP A 23 3.96 12.18 1.32
N ASN A 24 3.16 13.10 1.89
CA ASN A 24 1.84 12.82 2.42
C ASN A 24 0.90 12.27 1.31
N ASP A 25 1.00 12.80 0.09
CA ASP A 25 0.18 12.35 -1.04
C ASP A 25 0.53 10.90 -1.43
N ARG A 26 1.81 10.56 -1.43
CA ARG A 26 2.26 9.19 -1.70
C ARG A 26 1.80 8.21 -0.62
N LEU A 27 1.83 8.65 0.63
CA LEU A 27 1.36 7.86 1.76
C LEU A 27 -0.16 7.62 1.71
N LEU A 28 -0.94 8.67 1.45
CA LEU A 28 -2.39 8.59 1.28
C LEU A 28 -2.79 7.67 0.12
N ASN A 29 -2.10 7.77 -1.01
CA ASN A 29 -2.32 6.87 -2.14
C ASN A 29 -1.99 5.41 -1.79
N ALA A 30 -0.87 5.15 -1.11
CA ALA A 30 -0.52 3.80 -0.67
C ALA A 30 -1.56 3.21 0.29
N LEU A 31 -2.03 4.01 1.26
CA LEU A 31 -3.09 3.60 2.18
C LEU A 31 -4.40 3.30 1.44
N LYS A 32 -4.76 4.09 0.42
CA LYS A 32 -5.95 3.83 -0.40
C LYS A 32 -5.87 2.48 -1.12
N GLU A 33 -4.73 2.15 -1.71
CA GLU A 33 -4.53 0.85 -2.37
C GLU A 33 -4.63 -0.31 -1.36
N LEU A 34 -4.02 -0.17 -0.18
CA LEU A 34 -4.11 -1.19 0.87
C LEU A 34 -5.55 -1.40 1.35
N VAL A 35 -6.29 -0.33 1.61
CA VAL A 35 -7.70 -0.40 2.01
C VAL A 35 -8.56 -0.98 0.90
N SER A 36 -8.26 -0.69 -0.37
CA SER A 36 -8.96 -1.29 -1.52
C SER A 36 -8.78 -2.80 -1.56
N LEU A 37 -7.54 -3.28 -1.44
CA LEU A 37 -7.23 -4.71 -1.42
C LEU A 37 -7.93 -5.43 -0.25
N TYR A 38 -8.02 -4.77 0.91
CA TYR A 38 -8.74 -5.30 2.05
C TYR A 38 -10.25 -5.38 1.80
N TYR A 39 -10.85 -4.26 1.36
CA TYR A 39 -12.29 -4.10 1.14
C TYR A 39 -12.84 -5.02 0.05
N PHE A 40 -12.19 -5.07 -1.12
CA PHE A 40 -12.64 -5.91 -2.22
C PHE A 40 -12.35 -7.40 -1.99
N GLY A 41 -11.48 -7.73 -1.03
CA GLY A 41 -11.16 -9.11 -0.69
C GLY A 41 -10.43 -9.85 -1.82
N ASP A 42 -9.82 -9.10 -2.76
CA ASP A 42 -9.14 -9.62 -3.95
C ASP A 42 -8.03 -10.64 -3.63
N TRP A 43 -7.61 -10.73 -2.35
CA TRP A 43 -6.70 -11.79 -1.91
C TRP A 43 -6.87 -12.17 -0.42
N HIS A 44 -7.80 -13.09 -0.12
CA HIS A 44 -8.07 -13.58 1.25
C HIS A 44 -6.84 -14.02 2.05
N LYS A 45 -5.80 -14.57 1.40
CA LYS A 45 -4.55 -14.98 2.10
C LYS A 45 -3.65 -13.80 2.47
N ALA A 46 -3.79 -12.67 1.77
CA ALA A 46 -3.02 -11.46 2.02
C ALA A 46 -3.75 -10.47 2.94
N GLN A 47 -5.04 -10.66 3.21
CA GLN A 47 -5.83 -9.74 4.05
C GLN A 47 -5.18 -9.47 5.42
N CYS A 48 -4.66 -10.49 6.12
CA CYS A 48 -3.94 -10.27 7.38
C CYS A 48 -2.67 -9.42 7.20
N ARG A 49 -1.93 -9.61 6.10
CA ARG A 49 -0.70 -8.84 5.83
C ARG A 49 -1.01 -7.40 5.42
N ILE A 50 -2.10 -7.20 4.70
CA ILE A 50 -2.62 -5.88 4.34
C ILE A 50 -3.05 -5.14 5.60
N TRP A 51 -3.77 -5.83 6.49
CA TRP A 51 -4.13 -5.31 7.79
C TRP A 51 -2.91 -4.89 8.61
N ASP A 52 -1.91 -5.77 8.74
CA ASP A 52 -0.67 -5.46 9.47
C ASP A 52 0.04 -4.23 8.90
N ALA A 53 0.08 -4.10 7.56
CA ALA A 53 0.66 -2.94 6.90
C ALA A 53 -0.09 -1.63 7.24
N ILE A 54 -1.43 -1.66 7.25
CA ILE A 54 -2.24 -0.50 7.65
C ILE A 54 -1.98 -0.16 9.13
N CYS A 55 -1.95 -1.14 10.03
CA CYS A 55 -1.65 -0.93 11.44
C CYS A 55 -0.28 -0.28 11.69
N HIS A 56 0.74 -0.65 10.92
CA HIS A 56 2.07 -0.06 11.05
C HIS A 56 2.14 1.40 10.59
N ILE A 57 1.27 1.81 9.67
CA ILE A 57 1.27 3.16 9.09
C ILE A 57 0.29 4.09 9.80
N SER A 58 -0.95 3.64 10.01
CA SER A 58 -2.02 4.38 10.67
C SER A 58 -2.93 3.43 11.45
N PRO A 59 -2.70 3.28 12.77
CA PRO A 59 -3.55 2.48 13.66
C PRO A 59 -5.01 2.94 13.66
N GLU A 60 -5.26 4.24 13.56
CA GLU A 60 -6.59 4.83 13.55
C GLU A 60 -7.36 4.43 12.28
N LEU A 61 -6.69 4.44 11.14
CA LEU A 61 -7.26 3.94 9.90
C LEU A 61 -7.51 2.43 9.97
N ALA A 62 -6.62 1.66 10.60
CA ALA A 62 -6.84 0.23 10.81
C ALA A 62 -8.14 0.01 11.60
N GLU A 63 -8.32 0.69 12.73
CA GLU A 63 -9.56 0.60 13.51
C GLU A 63 -10.81 0.88 12.65
N LEU A 64 -10.76 1.93 11.81
CA LEU A 64 -11.84 2.22 10.87
C LEU A 64 -12.05 1.09 9.84
N VAL A 65 -10.99 0.50 9.30
CA VAL A 65 -11.06 -0.61 8.34
C VAL A 65 -11.66 -1.88 8.96
N SER A 66 -11.38 -2.16 10.24
CA SER A 66 -11.99 -3.32 10.94
C SER A 66 -13.47 -3.10 11.22
N ASN A 67 -13.87 -1.86 11.49
CA ASN A 67 -15.25 -1.51 11.81
C ASN A 67 -16.11 -1.39 10.54
N ASP A 68 -15.65 -0.61 9.55
CA ASP A 68 -16.31 -0.39 8.27
C ASP A 68 -15.27 -0.14 7.15
N PRO A 69 -14.85 -1.18 6.43
CA PRO A 69 -13.87 -1.05 5.36
C PRO A 69 -14.36 -0.22 4.18
N ARG A 70 -15.68 -0.11 3.98
CA ARG A 70 -16.27 0.75 2.94
C ARG A 70 -16.14 2.22 3.32
N ALA A 71 -16.37 2.56 4.58
CA ALA A 71 -16.18 3.92 5.08
C ALA A 71 -14.71 4.34 5.00
N ALA A 72 -13.78 3.44 5.35
CA ALA A 72 -12.34 3.69 5.20
C ALA A 72 -11.96 3.99 3.73
N TYR A 73 -12.46 3.19 2.78
CA TYR A 73 -12.21 3.40 1.36
C TYR A 73 -12.79 4.74 0.86
N ALA A 74 -14.01 5.08 1.29
CA ALA A 74 -14.66 6.32 0.92
C ALA A 74 -13.94 7.56 1.49
N LEU A 75 -13.43 7.49 2.73
CA LEU A 75 -12.68 8.57 3.37
C LEU A 75 -11.44 8.93 2.56
N LEU A 76 -10.58 7.94 2.28
CA LEU A 76 -9.35 8.15 1.51
C LEU A 76 -9.64 8.60 0.07
N GLY A 77 -10.74 8.12 -0.51
CA GLY A 77 -11.22 8.60 -1.80
C GLY A 77 -11.59 10.08 -1.80
N ARG A 78 -12.12 10.63 -0.70
CA ARG A 78 -12.44 12.06 -0.60
C ARG A 78 -11.20 12.91 -0.38
N THR A 79 -10.33 12.51 0.55
CA THR A 79 -9.10 13.24 0.90
C THR A 79 -8.19 13.47 -0.32
N LEU A 80 -8.09 12.49 -1.24
CA LEU A 80 -7.31 12.64 -2.47
C LEU A 80 -7.96 13.53 -3.54
N ASN A 81 -9.26 13.86 -3.40
CA ASN A 81 -10.01 14.69 -4.34
C ASN A 81 -10.26 16.11 -3.81
N GLU A 82 -9.86 16.41 -2.57
CA GLU A 82 -9.95 17.75 -2.00
C GLU A 82 -8.78 18.61 -2.50
N PRO A 83 -9.01 19.85 -2.97
CA PRO A 83 -7.92 20.75 -3.31
C PRO A 83 -7.14 21.12 -2.04
N ILE A 84 -5.81 21.06 -2.13
CA ILE A 84 -4.92 21.55 -1.08
C ILE A 84 -4.96 23.08 -1.14
N ASP A 85 -5.52 23.73 -0.12
CA ASP A 85 -5.48 25.20 0.08
C ASP A 85 -4.04 25.72 0.26
#